data_AF-A0A963WQ90-F1
#
_entry.id   AF-A0A963WQ90-F1
#
_cell.length_a   1.000
_cell.length_b   1.000
_cell.length_c   1.000
_cell.angle_alpha   90.00
_cell.angle_beta   90.00
_cell.angle_gamma   90.00
#
_symmetry.space_group_name_H-M   'P 1'
#
loop_
_entity.id
_entity.type
_entity.pdbx_description
1 polymer ?
#
loop_
_entity_poly.entity_id
_entity_poly.type
_entity_poly.pdbx_seq_one_letter_code
_entity_poly.pdbx_strand_id
1 'polypeptide(L)'
;QSIYSWRGAEVANILRFEKDFPGATVVKLEQNYRSTPHILGAASGLIRENTTRHDKTLWTEADGGEKVKIIGVWDAPEEARRVGEAIERLEGQGADLNQIAILVRAQYQTREFEDRFIQIGINYRIVGGFRFYERAEIRDALAYLRVIAQPQDDLAFERIYNQPKRGLGAKTLEKMHQHARRVGLPLAAASLQLADSDELPARAANTIGALMGDFLRWREMAEAVTPAELLRAVLEETGYNAMLEAEKTAEAKGRMENLSELARAMEEYDTLGDFLEHVALVMDNDASPDDEKVTIMTMHAAKGLEFDNVFLPGWEEGVFPSQRALDEGGLASLEEERRLAYVAITRAKRHCTVLHAANRRIYGQWTSSIPSRFIEELPAGHVDAETTLTGGKSLWQVNWSEQDDPFAHVARDRPDRSGARGPGWQRALATGYEKKPARVQESRRSAASFAAKPRADIAVGARVFHDKFGYGVVTDQEGNKLEIEFEKAGTKRVIDSFVKLA
;
A
#
# COMPACT_ATOMS: atom_id res chain seq x y z
N GLN A 1 27.37 7.01 -6.27
CA GLN A 1 25.98 7.53 -6.21
C GLN A 1 25.38 7.79 -7.61
N SER A 2 25.83 7.07 -8.65
CA SER A 2 25.11 7.06 -9.93
C SER A 2 24.02 5.99 -9.85
N ILE A 3 22.77 6.40 -10.03
CA ILE A 3 21.54 5.60 -9.85
C ILE A 3 20.50 5.91 -10.94
N TYR A 4 20.97 6.44 -12.08
CA TYR A 4 20.12 6.88 -13.19
C TYR A 4 20.58 6.26 -14.52
N SER A 5 21.15 5.05 -14.52
CA SER A 5 21.62 4.43 -15.77
C SER A 5 20.47 4.21 -16.76
N TRP A 6 19.27 3.95 -16.27
CA TRP A 6 18.03 3.85 -17.04
C TRP A 6 17.65 5.15 -17.76
N ARG A 7 18.22 6.30 -17.37
CA ARG A 7 18.13 7.59 -18.09
C ARG A 7 19.36 7.88 -18.95
N GLY A 8 20.24 6.90 -19.16
CA GLY A 8 21.49 7.02 -19.92
C GLY A 8 22.70 7.51 -19.12
N ALA A 9 22.65 7.51 -17.79
CA ALA A 9 23.81 7.93 -16.99
C ALA A 9 24.89 6.83 -16.92
N GLU A 10 26.07 7.10 -17.47
CA GLU A 10 27.20 6.17 -17.43
C GLU A 10 28.16 6.44 -16.26
N VAL A 11 28.38 5.42 -15.40
CA VAL A 11 29.41 5.46 -14.35
C VAL A 11 30.81 5.59 -14.95
N ALA A 12 31.02 5.07 -16.17
CA ALA A 12 32.28 5.13 -16.87
C ALA A 12 32.78 6.57 -17.10
N ASN A 13 31.89 7.57 -17.15
CA ASN A 13 32.29 8.96 -17.40
C ASN A 13 33.15 9.53 -16.27
N ILE A 14 32.81 9.26 -15.00
CA ILE A 14 33.66 9.72 -13.89
C ILE A 14 34.92 8.85 -13.75
N LEU A 15 34.82 7.55 -14.02
CA LEU A 15 35.97 6.63 -13.94
C LEU A 15 37.04 6.90 -15.01
N ARG A 16 36.63 7.44 -16.17
CA ARG A 16 37.53 7.82 -17.28
C ARG A 16 38.03 9.25 -17.19
N PHE A 17 37.59 10.05 -16.23
CA PHE A 17 37.88 11.48 -16.17
C PHE A 17 39.39 11.80 -16.22
N GLU A 18 40.22 11.06 -15.48
CA GLU A 18 41.68 11.23 -15.49
C GLU A 18 42.32 10.87 -16.84
N LYS A 19 41.70 9.97 -17.62
CA LYS A 19 42.16 9.59 -18.96
C LYS A 19 41.74 10.62 -20.01
N ASP A 20 40.50 11.11 -19.90
CA ASP A 20 39.93 12.07 -20.84
C ASP A 20 40.52 13.48 -20.65
N PHE A 21 40.95 13.81 -19.42
CA PHE A 21 41.59 15.09 -19.07
C PHE A 21 42.95 14.88 -18.38
N PRO A 22 44.01 14.57 -19.15
CA PRO A 22 45.36 14.44 -18.61
C PRO A 22 45.81 15.73 -17.89
N GLY A 23 46.29 15.59 -16.66
CA GLY A 23 46.71 16.72 -15.81
C GLY A 23 45.62 17.29 -14.89
N ALA A 24 44.42 16.71 -14.89
CA ALA A 24 43.38 17.07 -13.93
C ALA A 24 43.81 16.81 -12.48
N THR A 25 43.48 17.73 -11.57
CA THR A 25 43.69 17.55 -10.12
C THR A 25 42.51 16.81 -9.50
N VAL A 26 42.78 15.68 -8.84
CA VAL A 26 41.74 14.90 -8.16
C VAL A 26 41.75 15.17 -6.66
N VAL A 27 40.63 15.70 -6.16
CA VAL A 27 40.43 15.95 -4.73
C VAL A 27 39.38 14.97 -4.20
N LYS A 28 39.74 14.16 -3.20
CA LYS A 28 38.82 13.23 -2.54
C LYS A 28 38.30 13.81 -1.25
N LEU A 29 36.98 14.05 -1.18
CA LEU A 29 36.31 14.48 0.05
C LEU A 29 35.86 13.27 0.85
N GLU A 30 36.62 12.87 1.86
CA GLU A 30 36.42 11.60 2.59
C GLU A 30 35.68 11.76 3.93
N GLN A 31 35.61 12.98 4.46
CA GLN A 31 34.86 13.26 5.68
C GLN A 31 33.37 13.40 5.39
N ASN A 32 32.56 12.65 6.13
CA ASN A 32 31.11 12.71 6.16
C ASN A 32 30.65 13.46 7.41
N TYR A 33 29.84 14.50 7.22
CA TYR A 33 29.31 15.35 8.30
C TYR A 33 27.84 15.07 8.61
N ARG A 34 27.22 14.08 7.95
CA ARG A 34 25.78 13.81 8.00
C ARG A 34 25.44 12.69 8.98
N SER A 35 26.09 11.55 8.79
CA SER A 35 25.64 10.27 9.34
C SER A 35 26.54 9.82 10.47
N THR A 36 25.97 9.07 11.42
CA THR A 36 26.71 8.43 12.52
C THR A 36 27.69 7.37 12.00
N PRO A 37 28.73 7.02 12.79
CA PRO A 37 29.66 5.94 12.47
C PRO A 37 28.99 4.61 12.10
N HIS A 38 27.91 4.22 12.78
CA HIS A 38 27.22 2.95 12.49
C HIS A 38 26.49 2.98 11.15
N ILE A 39 25.80 4.07 10.82
CA ILE A 39 25.14 4.24 9.52
C ILE A 39 26.18 4.27 8.39
N LEU A 40 27.27 5.00 8.60
CA LEU A 40 28.34 5.09 7.61
C LEU A 40 29.05 3.75 7.42
N GLY A 41 29.36 3.05 8.51
CA GLY A 41 29.97 1.73 8.50
C GLY A 41 29.10 0.69 7.79
N ALA A 42 27.78 0.70 8.03
CA ALA A 42 26.83 -0.14 7.33
C ALA A 42 26.83 0.12 5.82
N ALA A 43 26.72 1.40 5.41
CA ALA A 43 26.74 1.78 4.00
C ALA A 43 28.09 1.47 3.31
N SER A 44 29.21 1.69 4.01
CA SER A 44 30.56 1.43 3.52
C SER A 44 30.86 -0.06 3.38
N GLY A 45 30.28 -0.92 4.23
CA GLY A 45 30.34 -2.36 4.06
C GLY A 45 29.61 -2.78 2.79
N LEU A 46 28.36 -2.34 2.66
CA LEU A 46 27.52 -2.66 1.50
C LEU A 46 28.20 -2.29 0.17
N ILE A 47 28.65 -1.04 0.02
CA ILE A 47 29.18 -0.56 -1.27
C ILE A 47 30.54 -1.15 -1.65
N ARG A 48 31.24 -1.82 -0.72
CA ARG A 48 32.56 -2.41 -0.96
C ARG A 48 32.51 -3.61 -1.91
N GLU A 49 31.38 -4.30 -1.91
CA GLU A 49 31.11 -5.45 -2.78
C GLU A 49 30.96 -5.08 -4.26
N ASN A 50 30.79 -3.79 -4.59
CA ASN A 50 30.81 -3.34 -5.99
C ASN A 50 32.24 -3.34 -6.54
N THR A 51 32.43 -3.98 -7.68
CA THR A 51 33.74 -4.10 -8.35
C THR A 51 34.10 -2.84 -9.13
N THR A 52 33.12 -2.14 -9.73
CA THR A 52 33.37 -0.94 -10.53
C THR A 52 33.23 0.36 -9.70
N ARG A 53 34.29 0.71 -8.95
CA ARG A 53 34.33 1.96 -8.16
C ARG A 53 35.73 2.56 -8.06
N HIS A 54 35.81 3.88 -7.81
CA HIS A 54 37.03 4.47 -7.27
C HIS A 54 37.18 4.07 -5.81
N ASP A 55 38.41 3.78 -5.40
CA ASP A 55 38.67 3.52 -3.99
C ASP A 55 38.55 4.82 -3.18
N LYS A 56 37.57 4.79 -2.28
CA LYS A 56 37.18 5.89 -1.40
C LYS A 56 36.60 5.28 -0.14
N THR A 57 37.16 5.70 1.00
CA THR A 57 36.68 5.34 2.33
C THR A 57 36.15 6.60 3.00
N LEU A 58 34.88 6.58 3.39
CA LEU A 58 34.30 7.69 4.13
C LEU A 58 34.49 7.48 5.63
N TRP A 59 34.75 8.56 6.35
CA TRP A 59 34.84 8.57 7.81
C TRP A 59 34.04 9.75 8.37
N THR A 60 33.73 9.75 9.67
CA THR A 60 32.96 10.81 10.34
C THR A 60 33.61 11.16 11.68
N GLU A 61 33.52 12.43 12.08
CA GLU A 61 33.95 12.92 13.41
C GLU A 61 32.86 12.76 14.48
N ALA A 62 31.63 12.39 14.09
CA ALA A 62 30.57 12.16 15.05
C ALA A 62 30.88 10.92 15.91
N ASP A 63 30.75 11.05 17.23
CA ASP A 63 30.94 9.95 18.16
C ASP A 63 29.62 9.22 18.45
N GLY A 64 29.67 7.89 18.55
CA GLY A 64 28.54 7.06 18.97
C GLY A 64 27.44 6.88 17.91
N GLY A 65 26.18 6.98 18.34
CA GLY A 65 25.00 6.68 17.52
C GLY A 65 24.50 5.25 17.67
N GLU A 66 23.25 5.02 17.24
CA GLU A 66 22.64 3.69 17.25
C GLU A 66 23.07 2.86 16.03
N LYS A 67 23.11 1.54 16.22
CA LYS A 67 23.25 0.60 15.11
C LYS A 67 22.05 0.70 14.16
N VAL A 68 22.27 0.39 12.89
CA VAL A 68 21.17 0.25 11.93
C VAL A 68 20.31 -0.92 12.35
N LYS A 69 19.02 -0.68 12.56
CA LYS A 69 18.06 -1.72 12.98
C LYS A 69 17.56 -2.46 11.75
N ILE A 70 17.54 -3.78 11.79
CA ILE A 70 16.97 -4.65 10.76
C ILE A 70 15.78 -5.37 11.40
N ILE A 71 14.59 -5.21 10.84
CA ILE A 71 13.36 -5.78 11.39
C ILE A 71 12.71 -6.67 10.34
N GLY A 72 12.58 -7.96 10.67
CA GLY A 72 11.82 -8.92 9.87
C GLY A 72 10.38 -9.07 10.37
N VAL A 73 9.40 -8.83 9.50
CA VAL A 73 7.96 -8.88 9.79
C VAL A 73 7.23 -9.91 8.91
N TRP A 74 6.03 -10.34 9.30
CA TRP A 74 5.27 -11.36 8.57
C TRP A 74 4.81 -10.88 7.20
N ASP A 75 4.25 -9.67 7.13
CA ASP A 75 3.67 -9.11 5.92
C ASP A 75 3.83 -7.58 5.79
N ALA A 76 3.44 -7.05 4.62
CA ALA A 76 3.52 -5.62 4.32
C ALA A 76 2.60 -4.74 5.21
N PRO A 77 1.37 -5.16 5.58
CA PRO A 77 0.58 -4.44 6.58
C PRO A 77 1.26 -4.38 7.97
N GLU A 78 1.91 -5.45 8.43
CA GLU A 78 2.70 -5.43 9.66
C GLU A 78 3.91 -4.50 9.55
N GLU A 79 4.57 -4.45 8.39
CA GLU A 79 5.64 -3.49 8.09
C GLU A 79 5.16 -2.04 8.29
N ALA A 80 4.03 -1.69 7.70
CA ALA A 80 3.43 -0.36 7.85
C ALA A 80 3.03 -0.08 9.31
N ARG A 81 2.45 -1.06 10.01
CA ARG A 81 2.09 -0.93 11.43
C ARG A 81 3.30 -0.64 12.31
N ARG A 82 4.39 -1.40 12.15
CA ARG A 82 5.65 -1.22 12.89
C ARG A 82 6.29 0.14 12.65
N VAL A 83 6.28 0.60 11.39
CA VAL A 83 6.77 1.95 11.05
C VAL A 83 5.88 3.02 11.69
N GLY A 84 4.55 2.89 11.61
CA GLY A 84 3.61 3.80 12.27
C GLY A 84 3.84 3.90 13.77
N GLU A 85 3.92 2.77 14.46
CA GLU A 85 4.19 2.74 15.91
C GLU A 85 5.55 3.35 16.28
N ALA A 86 6.57 3.17 15.43
CA ALA A 86 7.88 3.78 15.64
C ALA A 86 7.82 5.30 15.51
N ILE A 87 7.04 5.80 14.54
CA ILE A 87 6.85 7.23 14.32
C ILE A 87 6.03 7.86 15.45
N GLU A 88 4.93 7.22 15.91
CA GLU A 88 4.15 7.69 17.07
C GLU A 88 5.03 7.79 18.32
N ARG A 89 5.93 6.83 18.55
CA ARG A 89 6.90 6.90 19.66
C ARG A 89 7.88 8.05 19.51
N LEU A 90 8.40 8.28 18.31
CA LEU A 90 9.32 9.40 18.03
C LEU A 90 8.60 10.76 18.21
N GLU A 91 7.37 10.88 17.73
CA GLU A 91 6.53 12.06 17.90
C GLU A 91 6.22 12.31 19.39
N GLY A 92 5.89 11.25 20.14
CA GLY A 92 5.72 11.31 21.60
C GLY A 92 6.96 11.76 22.36
N GLN A 93 8.15 11.50 21.81
CA GLN A 93 9.44 11.99 22.31
C GLN A 93 9.79 13.42 21.82
N GLY A 94 8.94 14.02 20.98
CA GLY A 94 9.12 15.39 20.47
C GLY A 94 9.96 15.48 19.19
N ALA A 95 10.09 14.40 18.41
CA ALA A 95 10.73 14.46 17.10
C ALA A 95 9.86 15.23 16.09
N ASP A 96 10.48 16.11 15.31
CA ASP A 96 9.84 16.83 14.19
C ASP A 96 9.54 15.85 13.04
N LEU A 97 8.26 15.75 12.65
CA LEU A 97 7.85 14.82 11.59
C LEU A 97 8.50 15.14 10.24
N ASN A 98 8.91 16.40 9.99
CA ASN A 98 9.65 16.77 8.79
C ASN A 98 11.03 16.12 8.70
N GLN A 99 11.60 15.69 9.83
CA GLN A 99 12.87 14.97 9.91
C GLN A 99 12.71 13.45 9.83
N ILE A 100 11.53 12.97 9.46
CA ILE A 100 11.22 11.55 9.28
C ILE A 100 10.90 11.24 7.82
N ALA A 101 11.58 10.23 7.27
CA ALA A 101 11.32 9.75 5.91
C ALA A 101 11.16 8.24 5.81
N ILE A 102 10.25 7.81 4.91
CA ILE A 102 10.09 6.43 4.46
C ILE A 102 10.54 6.36 3.00
N LEU A 103 11.58 5.57 2.72
CA LEU A 103 12.16 5.46 1.38
C LEU A 103 11.82 4.11 0.76
N VAL A 104 10.84 4.10 -0.17
CA VAL A 104 10.39 2.89 -0.87
C VAL A 104 11.17 2.66 -2.16
N ARG A 105 11.29 1.41 -2.62
CA ARG A 105 11.92 1.09 -3.91
C ARG A 105 10.97 1.36 -5.08
N ALA A 106 9.67 1.11 -4.90
CA ALA A 106 8.63 1.27 -5.91
C ALA A 106 7.41 2.00 -5.34
N GLN A 107 6.70 2.73 -6.21
CA GLN A 107 5.56 3.58 -5.79
C GLN A 107 4.38 2.77 -5.24
N TYR A 108 4.16 1.54 -5.67
CA TYR A 108 3.06 0.72 -5.15
C TYR A 108 3.20 0.42 -3.65
N GLN A 109 4.42 0.51 -3.10
CA GLN A 109 4.67 0.28 -1.68
C GLN A 109 4.19 1.43 -0.80
N THR A 110 3.91 2.64 -1.32
CA THR A 110 3.49 3.78 -0.49
C THR A 110 2.16 3.52 0.18
N ARG A 111 1.26 2.82 -0.51
CA ARG A 111 -0.13 2.65 -0.13
C ARG A 111 -0.31 2.09 1.28
N GLU A 112 0.38 1.01 1.63
CA GLU A 112 0.24 0.38 2.96
C GLU A 112 0.60 1.37 4.09
N PHE A 113 1.56 2.28 3.84
CA PHE A 113 1.91 3.36 4.78
C PHE A 113 0.88 4.47 4.78
N GLU A 114 0.34 4.85 3.61
CA GLU A 114 -0.76 5.81 3.51
C GLU A 114 -1.94 5.33 4.34
N ASP A 115 -2.44 4.11 4.07
CA ASP A 115 -3.58 3.48 4.75
C ASP A 115 -3.36 3.45 6.27
N ARG A 116 -2.16 3.03 6.73
CA ARG A 116 -1.82 3.05 8.15
C ARG A 116 -1.84 4.45 8.74
N PHE A 117 -1.22 5.44 8.09
CA PHE A 117 -1.11 6.80 8.61
C PHE A 117 -2.46 7.50 8.70
N ILE A 118 -3.35 7.22 7.75
CA ILE A 118 -4.75 7.66 7.83
C ILE A 118 -5.41 7.08 9.08
N GLN A 119 -5.30 5.76 9.31
CA GLN A 119 -5.93 5.09 10.45
C GLN A 119 -5.50 5.66 11.81
N ILE A 120 -4.23 6.05 11.96
CA ILE A 120 -3.68 6.60 13.21
C ILE A 120 -3.60 8.13 13.24
N GLY A 121 -4.02 8.81 12.17
CA GLY A 121 -4.03 10.26 12.08
C GLY A 121 -2.63 10.91 12.03
N ILE A 122 -1.64 10.23 11.42
CA ILE A 122 -0.32 10.81 11.15
C ILE A 122 -0.36 11.60 9.84
N ASN A 123 0.08 12.86 9.89
CA ASN A 123 0.21 13.68 8.70
C ASN A 123 1.41 13.24 7.85
N TYR A 124 1.19 13.08 6.55
CA TYR A 124 2.21 12.63 5.62
C TYR A 124 2.16 13.39 4.29
N ARG A 125 3.27 13.30 3.53
CA ARG A 125 3.37 13.81 2.16
C ARG A 125 4.11 12.82 1.28
N ILE A 126 3.75 12.78 -0.01
CA ILE A 126 4.42 11.95 -1.02
C ILE A 126 5.25 12.83 -1.94
N VAL A 127 6.52 12.48 -2.14
CA VAL A 127 7.44 13.21 -3.04
C VAL A 127 7.74 12.36 -4.28
N GLY A 128 7.57 12.96 -5.47
CA GLY A 128 7.85 12.31 -6.75
C GLY A 128 6.69 11.46 -7.31
N GLY A 129 5.47 11.70 -6.84
CA GLY A 129 4.23 11.11 -7.32
C GLY A 129 3.01 11.80 -6.69
N PHE A 130 1.82 11.56 -7.22
CA PHE A 130 0.56 11.96 -6.58
C PHE A 130 0.21 10.99 -5.43
N ARG A 131 -0.52 11.46 -4.42
CA ARG A 131 -1.16 10.56 -3.44
C ARG A 131 -2.00 9.53 -4.19
N PHE A 132 -2.18 8.32 -3.66
CA PHE A 132 -2.86 7.25 -4.39
C PHE A 132 -4.25 7.68 -4.90
N TYR A 133 -5.04 8.31 -4.05
CA TYR A 133 -6.39 8.82 -4.36
C TYR A 133 -6.41 10.06 -5.26
N GLU A 134 -5.27 10.71 -5.47
CA GLU A 134 -5.14 11.88 -6.35
C GLU A 134 -4.80 11.51 -7.80
N ARG A 135 -4.55 10.24 -8.11
CA ARG A 135 -4.26 9.82 -9.49
C ARG A 135 -5.50 9.98 -10.37
N ALA A 136 -5.31 10.30 -11.65
CA ALA A 136 -6.42 10.68 -12.53
C ALA A 136 -7.44 9.55 -12.69
N GLU A 137 -6.96 8.33 -12.93
CA GLU A 137 -7.76 7.12 -13.05
C GLU A 137 -8.51 6.78 -11.74
N ILE A 138 -7.86 7.02 -10.60
CA ILE A 138 -8.46 6.78 -9.27
C ILE A 138 -9.54 7.81 -8.99
N ARG A 139 -9.30 9.10 -9.29
CA ARG A 139 -10.32 10.15 -9.15
C ARG A 139 -11.52 9.92 -10.08
N ASP A 140 -11.30 9.39 -11.29
CA ASP A 140 -12.39 9.04 -12.20
C ASP A 140 -13.24 7.89 -11.61
N ALA A 141 -12.60 6.81 -11.16
CA ALA A 141 -13.28 5.70 -10.50
C ALA A 141 -14.07 6.16 -9.26
N LEU A 142 -13.45 6.97 -8.40
CA LEU A 142 -14.11 7.55 -7.23
C LEU A 142 -15.28 8.45 -7.61
N ALA A 143 -15.19 9.20 -8.72
CA ALA A 143 -16.28 10.04 -9.18
C ALA A 143 -17.49 9.21 -9.64
N TYR A 144 -17.29 8.09 -10.32
CA TYR A 144 -18.39 7.15 -10.61
C TYR A 144 -19.06 6.65 -9.32
N LEU A 145 -18.25 6.17 -8.37
CA LEU A 145 -18.73 5.66 -7.09
C LEU A 145 -19.48 6.73 -6.28
N ARG A 146 -18.98 7.98 -6.29
CA ARG A 146 -19.64 9.12 -5.65
C ARG A 146 -20.97 9.46 -6.28
N VAL A 147 -21.11 9.44 -7.61
CA VAL A 147 -22.41 9.68 -8.27
C VAL A 147 -23.40 8.53 -8.00
N ILE A 148 -22.91 7.28 -7.88
CA ILE A 148 -23.74 6.13 -7.51
C ILE A 148 -24.31 6.33 -6.10
N ALA A 149 -23.44 6.67 -5.13
CA ALA A 149 -23.81 6.88 -3.73
C ALA A 149 -24.59 8.18 -3.49
N GLN A 150 -24.22 9.25 -4.19
CA GLN A 150 -24.71 10.61 -3.99
C GLN A 150 -25.04 11.29 -5.34
N PRO A 151 -26.28 11.14 -5.83
CA PRO A 151 -26.66 11.55 -7.18
C PRO A 151 -26.63 13.06 -7.43
N GLN A 152 -26.59 13.85 -6.36
CA GLN A 152 -26.50 15.30 -6.36
C GLN A 152 -25.06 15.84 -6.44
N ASP A 153 -24.07 14.95 -6.57
CA ASP A 153 -22.66 15.33 -6.68
C ASP A 153 -22.31 15.80 -8.10
N ASP A 154 -22.65 17.06 -8.37
CA ASP A 154 -22.48 17.68 -9.70
C ASP A 154 -21.01 17.70 -10.15
N LEU A 155 -20.07 17.91 -9.23
CA LEU A 155 -18.64 17.94 -9.52
C LEU A 155 -18.12 16.55 -9.93
N ALA A 156 -18.56 15.50 -9.23
CA ALA A 156 -18.22 14.13 -9.61
C ALA A 156 -18.82 13.79 -10.99
N PHE A 157 -20.08 14.16 -11.24
CA PHE A 157 -20.73 13.90 -12.52
C PHE A 157 -20.06 14.67 -13.68
N GLU A 158 -19.73 15.95 -13.51
CA GLU A 158 -19.01 16.76 -14.49
C GLU A 158 -17.61 16.20 -14.80
N ARG A 159 -16.96 15.52 -13.85
CA ARG A 159 -15.66 14.87 -14.12
C ARG A 159 -15.79 13.71 -15.10
N ILE A 160 -16.86 12.94 -15.01
CA ILE A 160 -16.98 11.62 -15.64
C ILE A 160 -18.01 11.53 -16.77
N TYR A 161 -18.83 12.57 -16.99
CA TYR A 161 -19.87 12.58 -18.03
C TYR A 161 -19.34 12.14 -19.41
N ASN A 162 -18.12 12.53 -19.77
CA ASN A 162 -17.48 12.21 -21.05
C ASN A 162 -16.16 11.44 -20.89
N GLN A 163 -15.98 10.74 -19.77
CA GLN A 163 -14.81 9.91 -19.51
C GLN A 163 -15.24 8.48 -19.15
N PRO A 164 -15.02 7.45 -19.99
CA PRO A 164 -14.37 7.46 -21.30
C PRO A 164 -15.07 8.34 -22.34
N LYS A 165 -14.39 8.68 -23.44
CA LYS A 165 -14.95 9.58 -24.47
C LYS A 165 -16.25 9.04 -25.07
N ARG A 166 -17.35 9.75 -24.82
CA ARG A 166 -18.71 9.44 -25.30
C ARG A 166 -19.19 10.34 -26.44
N GLY A 167 -18.36 11.31 -26.85
CA GLY A 167 -18.74 12.30 -27.86
C GLY A 167 -19.59 13.45 -27.30
N LEU A 168 -19.61 13.64 -25.98
CA LEU A 168 -20.25 14.77 -25.31
C LEU A 168 -19.26 15.94 -25.23
N GLY A 169 -19.35 16.88 -26.16
CA GLY A 169 -18.45 18.04 -26.23
C GLY A 169 -18.77 19.13 -25.19
N ALA A 170 -17.90 20.15 -25.12
CA ALA A 170 -18.05 21.28 -24.19
C ALA A 170 -19.40 22.01 -24.32
N LYS A 171 -19.95 22.13 -25.54
CA LYS A 171 -21.27 22.74 -25.77
C LYS A 171 -22.42 21.95 -25.13
N THR A 172 -22.30 20.62 -25.06
CA THR A 172 -23.32 19.78 -24.40
C THR A 172 -23.27 20.01 -22.90
N LEU A 173 -22.07 20.05 -22.31
CA LEU A 173 -21.89 20.35 -20.89
C LEU A 173 -22.42 21.75 -20.54
N GLU A 174 -22.15 22.76 -21.37
CA GLU A 174 -22.68 24.10 -21.17
C GLU A 174 -24.21 24.12 -21.14
N LYS A 175 -24.86 23.42 -22.07
CA LYS A 175 -26.33 23.26 -22.09
C LYS A 175 -26.85 22.54 -20.85
N MET A 176 -26.16 21.49 -20.38
CA MET A 176 -26.51 20.78 -19.14
C MET A 176 -26.50 21.74 -17.94
N HIS A 177 -25.46 22.57 -17.77
CA HIS A 177 -25.41 23.56 -16.69
C HIS A 177 -26.45 24.67 -16.83
N GLN A 178 -26.72 25.14 -18.05
CA GLN A 178 -27.77 26.14 -18.29
C GLN A 178 -29.15 25.58 -17.91
N HIS A 179 -29.44 24.34 -18.31
CA HIS A 179 -30.68 23.67 -17.97
C HIS A 179 -30.79 23.43 -16.46
N ALA A 180 -29.76 22.87 -15.82
CA ALA A 180 -29.71 22.63 -14.37
C ALA A 180 -30.00 23.89 -13.55
N ARG A 181 -29.38 25.03 -13.91
CA ARG A 181 -29.64 26.33 -13.28
C ARG A 181 -31.06 26.84 -13.52
N ARG A 182 -31.62 26.61 -14.71
CA ARG A 182 -32.97 27.04 -15.07
C ARG A 182 -34.04 26.29 -14.26
N VAL A 183 -33.85 24.99 -14.02
CA VAL A 183 -34.83 24.14 -13.33
C VAL A 183 -34.56 23.98 -11.83
N GLY A 184 -33.37 24.37 -11.36
CA GLY A 184 -32.99 24.25 -9.95
C GLY A 184 -32.76 22.81 -9.49
N LEU A 185 -32.31 21.93 -10.39
CA LEU A 185 -32.02 20.52 -10.11
C LEU A 185 -30.52 20.25 -10.18
N PRO A 186 -30.02 19.21 -9.47
CA PRO A 186 -28.66 18.73 -9.66
C PRO A 186 -28.37 18.37 -11.12
N LEU A 187 -27.13 18.56 -11.55
CA LEU A 187 -26.66 18.41 -12.93
C LEU A 187 -27.04 17.05 -13.52
N ALA A 188 -26.89 15.95 -12.78
CA ALA A 188 -27.25 14.61 -13.26
C ALA A 188 -28.76 14.48 -13.56
N ALA A 189 -29.61 14.94 -12.64
CA ALA A 189 -31.08 14.89 -12.80
C ALA A 189 -31.55 15.84 -13.93
N ALA A 190 -30.97 17.04 -13.98
CA ALA A 190 -31.23 18.01 -15.05
C ALA A 190 -30.80 17.48 -16.43
N SER A 191 -29.73 16.69 -16.49
CA SER A 191 -29.24 16.11 -17.74
C SER A 191 -30.19 15.05 -18.29
N LEU A 192 -30.85 14.28 -17.42
CA LEU A 192 -31.89 13.34 -17.83
C LEU A 192 -33.10 14.08 -18.41
N GLN A 193 -33.59 15.14 -17.75
CA GLN A 193 -34.67 15.98 -18.30
C GLN A 193 -34.30 16.66 -19.62
N LEU A 194 -33.05 17.12 -19.74
CA LEU A 194 -32.53 17.71 -20.97
C LEU A 194 -32.45 16.67 -22.10
N ALA A 195 -32.14 15.41 -21.80
CA ALA A 195 -32.10 14.32 -22.79
C ALA A 195 -33.50 13.98 -23.33
N ASP A 196 -34.55 14.17 -22.54
CA ASP A 196 -35.95 14.00 -22.96
C ASP A 196 -36.49 15.21 -23.76
N SER A 197 -35.67 16.26 -23.94
CA SER A 197 -36.04 17.47 -24.67
C SER A 197 -35.44 17.54 -26.07
N ASP A 198 -36.01 18.39 -26.93
CA ASP A 198 -35.47 18.69 -28.27
C ASP A 198 -34.27 19.67 -28.25
N GLU A 199 -33.74 20.03 -27.07
CA GLU A 199 -32.65 21.00 -26.94
C GLU A 199 -31.27 20.41 -27.28
N LEU A 200 -31.13 19.08 -27.34
CA LEU A 200 -29.89 18.37 -27.66
C LEU A 200 -29.99 17.58 -28.98
N PRO A 201 -28.88 17.41 -29.71
CA PRO A 201 -28.84 16.47 -30.83
C PRO A 201 -29.18 15.05 -30.35
N ALA A 202 -29.94 14.29 -31.14
CA ALA A 202 -30.42 12.95 -30.78
C ALA A 202 -29.30 12.00 -30.30
N ARG A 203 -28.10 12.08 -30.89
CA ARG A 203 -26.95 11.30 -30.44
C ARG A 203 -26.55 11.64 -29.00
N ALA A 204 -26.46 12.92 -28.65
CA ALA A 204 -26.07 13.36 -27.32
C ALA A 204 -27.17 13.02 -26.29
N ALA A 205 -28.44 13.22 -26.64
CA ALA A 205 -29.58 12.84 -25.82
C ALA A 205 -29.57 11.34 -25.50
N ASN A 206 -29.46 10.48 -26.53
CA ASN A 206 -29.40 9.03 -26.34
C ASN A 206 -28.19 8.59 -25.50
N THR A 207 -27.04 9.21 -25.67
CA THR A 207 -25.83 8.93 -24.87
C THR A 207 -26.02 9.30 -23.39
N ILE A 208 -26.63 10.45 -23.10
CA ILE A 208 -26.92 10.86 -21.72
C ILE A 208 -27.97 9.94 -21.11
N GLY A 209 -29.04 9.61 -21.84
CA GLY A 209 -30.08 8.69 -21.38
C GLY A 209 -29.52 7.30 -21.04
N ALA A 210 -28.66 6.75 -21.89
CA ALA A 210 -27.99 5.48 -21.62
C ALA A 210 -27.11 5.55 -20.36
N LEU A 211 -26.28 6.59 -20.22
CA LEU A 211 -25.42 6.79 -19.05
C LEU A 211 -26.24 6.90 -17.75
N MET A 212 -27.36 7.63 -17.78
CA MET A 212 -28.23 7.76 -16.61
C MET A 212 -28.94 6.43 -16.27
N GLY A 213 -29.31 5.64 -17.28
CA GLY A 213 -29.82 4.29 -17.10
C GLY A 213 -28.80 3.37 -16.41
N ASP A 214 -27.52 3.46 -16.81
CA ASP A 214 -26.44 2.72 -16.15
C ASP A 214 -26.27 3.14 -14.69
N PHE A 215 -26.32 4.43 -14.36
CA PHE A 215 -26.25 4.90 -12.97
C PHE A 215 -27.37 4.37 -12.09
N LEU A 216 -28.58 4.27 -12.61
CA LEU A 216 -29.71 3.66 -11.88
C LEU A 216 -29.43 2.20 -11.60
N ARG A 217 -29.00 1.44 -12.61
CA ARG A 217 -28.65 0.02 -12.48
C ARG A 217 -27.50 -0.22 -11.52
N TRP A 218 -26.45 0.60 -11.56
CA TRP A 218 -25.32 0.49 -10.62
C TRP A 218 -25.72 0.82 -9.18
N ARG A 219 -26.71 1.70 -8.98
CA ARG A 219 -27.22 1.99 -7.63
C ARG A 219 -27.97 0.79 -7.05
N GLU A 220 -28.81 0.15 -7.84
CA GLU A 220 -29.48 -1.09 -7.43
C GLU A 220 -28.45 -2.20 -7.16
N MET A 221 -27.42 -2.30 -8.00
CA MET A 221 -26.34 -3.28 -7.81
C MET A 221 -25.53 -3.02 -6.54
N ALA A 222 -25.31 -1.75 -6.16
CA ALA A 222 -24.57 -1.38 -4.95
C ALA A 222 -25.23 -1.88 -3.64
N GLU A 223 -26.53 -2.20 -3.66
CA GLU A 223 -27.23 -2.80 -2.52
C GLU A 223 -27.04 -4.33 -2.42
N ALA A 224 -26.59 -4.97 -3.51
CA ALA A 224 -26.53 -6.43 -3.64
C ALA A 224 -25.11 -7.01 -3.69
N VAL A 225 -24.11 -6.21 -4.07
CA VAL A 225 -22.72 -6.66 -4.25
C VAL A 225 -21.76 -5.87 -3.38
N THR A 226 -20.56 -6.41 -3.18
CA THR A 226 -19.52 -5.72 -2.42
C THR A 226 -19.01 -4.47 -3.16
N PRO A 227 -18.44 -3.47 -2.45
CA PRO A 227 -17.90 -2.27 -3.10
C PRO A 227 -16.82 -2.58 -4.15
N ALA A 228 -15.99 -3.59 -3.91
CA ALA A 228 -14.97 -4.06 -4.84
C ALA A 228 -15.58 -4.63 -6.15
N GLU A 229 -16.65 -5.43 -6.04
CA GLU A 229 -17.37 -5.97 -7.19
C GLU A 229 -18.09 -4.87 -7.98
N LEU A 230 -18.72 -3.93 -7.27
CA LEU A 230 -19.36 -2.76 -7.86
C LEU A 230 -18.37 -1.97 -8.72
N LEU A 231 -17.19 -1.65 -8.19
CA LEU A 231 -16.17 -0.92 -8.93
C LEU A 231 -15.73 -1.68 -10.19
N ARG A 232 -15.47 -3.00 -10.07
CA ARG A 232 -15.05 -3.83 -11.22
C ARG A 232 -16.12 -3.81 -12.32
N ALA A 233 -17.39 -3.96 -11.96
CA ALA A 233 -18.51 -3.91 -12.91
C ALA A 233 -18.63 -2.54 -13.57
N VAL A 234 -18.55 -1.44 -12.80
CA VAL A 234 -18.59 -0.08 -13.33
C VAL A 234 -17.46 0.18 -14.33
N LEU A 235 -16.22 -0.18 -14.01
CA LEU A 235 -15.06 0.04 -14.89
C LEU A 235 -15.15 -0.75 -16.21
N GLU A 236 -15.74 -1.93 -16.16
CA GLU A 236 -15.97 -2.76 -17.33
C GLU A 236 -17.09 -2.19 -18.22
N GLU A 237 -18.27 -1.95 -17.64
CA GLU A 237 -19.48 -1.55 -18.36
C GLU A 237 -19.41 -0.11 -18.89
N THR A 238 -18.69 0.77 -18.20
CA THR A 238 -18.39 2.13 -18.72
C THR A 238 -17.45 2.11 -19.93
N GLY A 239 -16.76 1.00 -20.18
CA GLY A 239 -15.68 0.89 -21.16
C GLY A 239 -14.37 1.53 -20.70
N TYR A 240 -14.18 1.80 -19.39
CA TYR A 240 -12.97 2.42 -18.86
C TYR A 240 -11.76 1.49 -19.01
N ASN A 241 -11.94 0.20 -18.68
CA ASN A 241 -10.91 -0.82 -18.90
C ASN A 241 -10.50 -0.91 -20.38
N ALA A 242 -11.49 -1.00 -21.27
CA ALA A 242 -11.26 -1.08 -22.71
C ALA A 242 -10.56 0.16 -23.28
N MET A 243 -10.86 1.35 -22.75
CA MET A 243 -10.17 2.60 -23.11
C MET A 243 -8.68 2.54 -22.77
N LEU A 244 -8.33 2.10 -21.55
CA LEU A 244 -6.92 1.97 -21.14
C LEU A 244 -6.20 0.87 -21.92
N GLU A 245 -6.85 -0.27 -22.16
CA GLU A 245 -6.27 -1.38 -22.93
C GLU A 245 -5.96 -0.97 -24.38
N ALA A 246 -6.83 -0.14 -24.99
CA ALA A 246 -6.65 0.37 -26.35
C ALA A 246 -5.43 1.29 -26.50
N GLU A 247 -4.97 1.95 -25.43
CA GLU A 247 -3.79 2.83 -25.46
C GLU A 247 -2.48 2.04 -25.68
N LYS A 248 -2.41 0.76 -25.27
CA LYS A 248 -1.24 -0.13 -25.43
C LYS A 248 0.11 0.46 -24.99
N THR A 249 0.11 1.33 -23.98
CA THR A 249 1.32 1.94 -23.41
C THR A 249 1.68 1.34 -22.06
N ALA A 250 2.95 1.44 -21.66
CA ALA A 250 3.39 1.04 -20.32
C ALA A 250 2.71 1.88 -19.22
N GLU A 251 2.40 3.15 -19.51
CA GLU A 251 1.67 4.03 -18.61
C GLU A 251 0.23 3.54 -18.39
N ALA A 252 -0.48 3.17 -19.46
CA ALA A 252 -1.84 2.65 -19.37
C ALA A 252 -1.90 1.35 -18.55
N LYS A 253 -0.92 0.45 -18.71
CA LYS A 253 -0.79 -0.74 -17.87
C LYS A 253 -0.66 -0.38 -16.38
N GLY A 254 0.17 0.61 -16.06
CA GLY A 254 0.29 1.10 -14.68
C GLY A 254 -1.00 1.69 -14.12
N ARG A 255 -1.80 2.40 -14.93
CA ARG A 255 -3.12 2.90 -14.51
C ARG A 255 -4.10 1.76 -14.23
N MET A 256 -4.09 0.70 -15.05
CA MET A 256 -4.93 -0.50 -14.80
C MET A 256 -4.51 -1.25 -13.53
N GLU A 257 -3.21 -1.33 -13.26
CA GLU A 257 -2.69 -1.88 -12.00
C GLU A 257 -3.19 -1.04 -10.81
N ASN A 258 -3.19 0.29 -10.91
CA ASN A 258 -3.72 1.18 -9.87
C ASN A 258 -5.22 0.97 -9.61
N LEU A 259 -6.04 0.80 -10.66
CA LEU A 259 -7.48 0.52 -10.53
C LEU A 259 -7.75 -0.85 -9.91
N SER A 260 -6.94 -1.85 -10.26
CA SER A 260 -7.00 -3.19 -9.66
C SER A 260 -6.68 -3.14 -8.18
N GLU A 261 -5.68 -2.34 -7.82
CA GLU A 261 -5.33 -2.06 -6.43
C GLU A 261 -6.45 -1.30 -5.69
N LEU A 262 -7.13 -0.33 -6.32
CA LEU A 262 -8.30 0.34 -5.73
C LEU A 262 -9.41 -0.66 -5.41
N ALA A 263 -9.78 -1.51 -6.35
CA ALA A 263 -10.81 -2.55 -6.12
C ALA A 263 -10.42 -3.49 -4.98
N ARG A 264 -9.13 -3.80 -4.85
CA ARG A 264 -8.59 -4.60 -3.74
C ARG A 264 -8.69 -3.88 -2.40
N ALA A 265 -8.46 -2.56 -2.38
CA ALA A 265 -8.66 -1.73 -1.17
C ALA A 265 -10.09 -1.83 -0.65
N MET A 266 -11.03 -1.84 -1.58
CA MET A 266 -12.44 -1.91 -1.29
C MET A 266 -12.88 -3.28 -0.75
N GLU A 267 -12.04 -4.32 -0.79
CA GLU A 267 -12.34 -5.65 -0.21
C GLU A 267 -12.40 -5.61 1.33
N GLU A 268 -11.80 -4.59 1.97
CA GLU A 268 -11.80 -4.42 3.42
C GLU A 268 -13.06 -3.71 3.96
N TYR A 269 -13.94 -3.24 3.07
CA TYR A 269 -15.11 -2.44 3.42
C TYR A 269 -16.40 -3.18 3.10
N ASP A 270 -17.32 -3.19 4.06
CA ASP A 270 -18.62 -3.87 3.92
C ASP A 270 -19.57 -3.10 2.99
N THR A 271 -19.56 -1.76 3.06
CA THR A 271 -20.45 -0.91 2.25
C THR A 271 -19.70 0.16 1.47
N LEU A 272 -20.33 0.64 0.38
CA LEU A 272 -19.79 1.74 -0.42
C LEU A 272 -19.66 3.04 0.39
N GLY A 273 -20.60 3.25 1.33
CA GLY A 273 -20.60 4.41 2.22
C GLY A 273 -19.36 4.44 3.11
N ASP A 274 -19.02 3.32 3.74
CA ASP A 274 -17.85 3.21 4.64
C ASP A 274 -16.55 3.53 3.90
N PHE A 275 -16.42 3.00 2.68
CA PHE A 275 -15.26 3.27 1.82
C PHE A 275 -15.17 4.75 1.44
N LEU A 276 -16.29 5.37 1.03
CA LEU A 276 -16.29 6.79 0.65
C LEU A 276 -16.05 7.72 1.83
N GLU A 277 -16.51 7.38 3.05
CA GLU A 277 -16.16 8.15 4.26
C GLU A 277 -14.67 8.05 4.56
N HIS A 278 -14.08 6.86 4.46
CA HIS A 278 -12.63 6.70 4.59
C HIS A 278 -11.88 7.58 3.58
N VAL A 279 -12.20 7.47 2.28
CA VAL A 279 -11.55 8.26 1.23
C VAL A 279 -11.71 9.76 1.46
N ALA A 280 -12.89 10.22 1.90
CA ALA A 280 -13.10 11.64 2.21
C ALA A 280 -12.14 12.11 3.30
N LEU A 281 -11.94 11.33 4.36
CA LEU A 281 -10.98 11.64 5.43
C LEU A 281 -9.53 11.69 4.92
N VAL A 282 -9.17 10.81 3.96
CA VAL A 282 -7.83 10.83 3.34
C VAL A 282 -7.60 12.10 2.54
N MET A 283 -8.61 12.48 1.74
CA MET A 283 -8.53 13.62 0.84
C MET A 283 -8.59 14.96 1.58
N ASP A 284 -9.32 15.02 2.70
CA ASP A 284 -9.46 16.20 3.54
C ASP A 284 -8.24 16.42 4.46
N ASN A 285 -7.25 15.52 4.43
CA ASN A 285 -5.96 15.69 5.13
C ASN A 285 -5.05 16.73 4.42
N ASP A 286 -5.63 17.77 3.86
CA ASP A 286 -4.94 19.02 3.48
C ASP A 286 -4.61 19.79 4.77
N ALA A 287 -3.77 19.17 5.60
CA ALA A 287 -3.07 19.83 6.69
C ALA A 287 -2.36 21.06 6.13
N SER A 288 -2.38 22.16 6.91
CA SER A 288 -1.81 23.45 6.54
C SER A 288 -0.41 23.27 5.96
N PRO A 289 0.02 24.09 4.97
CA PRO A 289 1.39 23.99 4.43
C PRO A 289 2.49 24.00 5.51
N ASP A 290 2.18 24.57 6.68
CA ASP A 290 3.08 24.68 7.83
C ASP A 290 3.04 23.50 8.81
N ASP A 291 2.14 22.52 8.65
CA ASP A 291 2.07 21.37 9.55
C ASP A 291 3.23 20.39 9.30
N GLU A 292 3.79 19.83 10.37
CA GLU A 292 4.84 18.82 10.27
C GLU A 292 4.30 17.53 9.62
N LYS A 293 5.03 16.98 8.64
CA LYS A 293 4.59 15.83 7.85
C LYS A 293 5.71 14.81 7.66
N VAL A 294 5.39 13.53 7.87
CA VAL A 294 6.25 12.41 7.50
C VAL A 294 6.41 12.38 5.98
N THR A 295 7.64 12.23 5.50
CA THR A 295 7.90 12.25 4.06
C THR A 295 8.04 10.84 3.49
N ILE A 296 7.13 10.44 2.59
CA ILE A 296 7.22 9.17 1.86
C ILE A 296 7.73 9.47 0.45
N MET A 297 8.78 8.78 0.00
CA MET A 297 9.32 8.97 -1.33
C MET A 297 10.06 7.74 -1.86
N THR A 298 10.34 7.71 -3.16
CA THR A 298 11.21 6.66 -3.70
C THR A 298 12.67 6.88 -3.29
N MET A 299 13.45 5.81 -3.15
CA MET A 299 14.90 5.90 -2.88
C MET A 299 15.63 6.77 -3.92
N HIS A 300 15.15 6.80 -5.17
CA HIS A 300 15.67 7.67 -6.22
C HIS A 300 15.38 9.15 -5.98
N ALA A 301 14.18 9.48 -5.51
CA ALA A 301 13.77 10.84 -5.19
C ALA A 301 14.51 11.40 -3.96
N ALA A 302 15.02 10.52 -3.09
CA ALA A 302 15.74 10.91 -1.88
C ALA A 302 17.17 11.42 -2.15
N LYS A 303 17.70 11.27 -3.37
CA LYS A 303 19.07 11.66 -3.69
C LYS A 303 19.27 13.17 -3.43
N GLY A 304 20.20 13.48 -2.53
CA GLY A 304 20.53 14.86 -2.14
C GLY A 304 19.78 15.36 -0.91
N LEU A 305 18.77 14.63 -0.43
CA LEU A 305 18.04 14.95 0.81
C LEU A 305 18.67 14.26 2.03
N GLU A 306 18.26 14.66 3.23
CA GLU A 306 18.70 14.05 4.49
C GLU A 306 17.65 14.22 5.58
N PHE A 307 17.55 13.24 6.47
CA PHE A 307 16.53 13.16 7.53
C PHE A 307 17.15 12.56 8.80
N ASP A 308 16.70 12.99 9.98
CA ASP A 308 17.17 12.41 11.24
C ASP A 308 16.80 10.94 11.37
N ASN A 309 15.57 10.58 10.96
CA ASN A 309 15.04 9.22 11.03
C ASN A 309 14.65 8.73 9.63
N VAL A 310 15.20 7.60 9.21
CA VAL A 310 14.89 6.99 7.91
C VAL A 310 14.46 5.54 8.07
N PHE A 311 13.29 5.23 7.51
CA PHE A 311 12.75 3.87 7.40
C PHE A 311 12.89 3.38 5.96
N LEU A 312 13.42 2.18 5.79
CA LEU A 312 13.75 1.55 4.52
C LEU A 312 12.96 0.22 4.39
N PRO A 313 11.68 0.27 4.01
CA PRO A 313 10.85 -0.93 3.86
C PRO A 313 11.12 -1.69 2.56
N GLY A 314 10.68 -2.94 2.51
CA GLY A 314 10.71 -3.79 1.33
C GLY A 314 12.09 -4.25 0.91
N TRP A 315 13.00 -4.49 1.86
CA TRP A 315 14.30 -5.10 1.59
C TRP A 315 14.18 -6.61 1.42
N GLU A 316 13.57 -7.00 0.31
CA GLU A 316 13.27 -8.37 -0.07
C GLU A 316 13.80 -8.67 -1.48
N GLU A 317 14.24 -9.90 -1.73
CA GLU A 317 14.57 -10.33 -3.09
C GLU A 317 13.36 -10.20 -4.01
N GLY A 318 13.59 -9.66 -5.21
CA GLY A 318 12.56 -9.39 -6.21
C GLY A 318 11.88 -8.03 -6.05
N VAL A 319 11.83 -7.47 -4.84
CA VAL A 319 11.39 -6.08 -4.58
C VAL A 319 12.58 -5.14 -4.58
N PHE A 320 13.56 -5.41 -3.71
CA PHE A 320 14.81 -4.68 -3.60
C PHE A 320 15.96 -5.61 -3.18
N PRO A 321 16.79 -6.09 -4.13
CA PRO A 321 16.91 -5.64 -5.51
C PRO A 321 15.70 -6.00 -6.41
N SER A 322 15.36 -5.11 -7.34
CA SER A 322 14.24 -5.31 -8.27
C SER A 322 14.53 -6.46 -9.24
N GLN A 323 13.68 -7.51 -9.27
CA GLN A 323 13.85 -8.67 -10.16
C GLN A 323 14.02 -8.25 -11.63
N ARG A 324 13.16 -7.36 -12.09
CA ARG A 324 13.20 -6.84 -13.47
C ARG A 324 14.55 -6.20 -13.83
N ALA A 325 15.17 -5.49 -12.90
CA ALA A 325 16.46 -4.83 -13.15
C ALA A 325 17.59 -5.86 -13.26
N LEU A 326 17.52 -6.92 -12.45
CA LEU A 326 18.46 -8.04 -12.49
C LEU A 326 18.34 -8.82 -13.80
N ASP A 327 17.11 -9.07 -14.26
CA ASP A 327 16.86 -9.78 -15.53
C ASP A 327 17.37 -8.97 -16.74
N GLU A 328 17.22 -7.65 -16.72
CA GLU A 328 17.60 -6.76 -17.84
C GLU A 328 19.11 -6.48 -17.92
N GLY A 329 19.83 -6.37 -16.80
CA GLY A 329 21.22 -5.91 -16.79
C GLY A 329 22.18 -6.67 -15.86
N GLY A 330 21.75 -7.81 -15.32
CA GLY A 330 22.59 -8.76 -14.59
C GLY A 330 23.41 -8.12 -13.47
N LEU A 331 24.73 -8.39 -13.47
CA LEU A 331 25.66 -7.89 -12.46
C LEU A 331 25.75 -6.36 -12.42
N ALA A 332 25.70 -5.69 -13.58
CA ALA A 332 25.79 -4.23 -13.63
C ALA A 332 24.57 -3.55 -12.98
N SER A 333 23.37 -4.10 -13.20
CA SER A 333 22.15 -3.66 -12.53
C SER A 333 22.18 -3.96 -11.04
N LEU A 334 22.72 -5.11 -10.62
CA LEU A 334 22.87 -5.43 -9.21
C LEU A 334 23.79 -4.41 -8.51
N GLU A 335 24.91 -4.04 -9.14
CA GLU A 335 25.79 -3.00 -8.60
C GLU A 335 25.10 -1.63 -8.51
N GLU A 336 24.14 -1.35 -9.41
CA GLU A 336 23.34 -0.14 -9.35
C GLU A 336 22.28 -0.15 -8.25
N GLU A 337 21.55 -1.24 -8.08
CA GLU A 337 20.62 -1.41 -6.95
C GLU A 337 21.38 -1.30 -5.62
N ARG A 338 22.62 -1.79 -5.56
CA ARG A 338 23.49 -1.60 -4.39
C ARG A 338 23.91 -0.15 -4.19
N ARG A 339 24.19 0.60 -5.27
CA ARG A 339 24.41 2.05 -5.20
C ARG A 339 23.16 2.78 -4.70
N LEU A 340 21.97 2.30 -5.05
CA LEU A 340 20.70 2.83 -4.56
C LEU A 340 20.52 2.56 -3.06
N ALA A 341 20.83 1.34 -2.60
CA ALA A 341 20.79 0.97 -1.19
C ALA A 341 21.77 1.81 -0.35
N TYR A 342 22.99 2.01 -0.86
CA TYR A 342 23.96 2.93 -0.28
C TYR A 342 23.41 4.36 -0.17
N VAL A 343 22.76 4.87 -1.23
CA VAL A 343 22.14 6.20 -1.18
C VAL A 343 21.05 6.25 -0.11
N ALA A 344 20.18 5.24 -0.05
CA ALA A 344 19.08 5.15 0.91
C ALA A 344 19.56 5.17 2.37
N ILE A 345 20.53 4.31 2.74
CA ILE A 345 21.11 4.28 4.09
C ILE A 345 21.74 5.63 4.44
N THR A 346 22.50 6.22 3.51
CA THR A 346 23.20 7.50 3.75
C THR A 346 22.30 8.74 3.71
N ARG A 347 20.97 8.57 3.61
CA ARG A 347 20.02 9.67 3.85
C ARG A 347 19.78 9.88 5.35
N ALA A 348 20.02 8.86 6.17
CA ALA A 348 19.83 8.92 7.61
C ALA A 348 20.96 9.70 8.30
N LYS A 349 20.59 10.62 9.19
CA LYS A 349 21.53 11.35 10.05
C LYS A 349 21.74 10.63 11.37
N ARG A 350 20.66 10.22 12.05
CA ARG A 350 20.70 9.66 13.41
C ARG A 350 20.26 8.20 13.49
N HIS A 351 19.09 7.88 12.94
CA HIS A 351 18.50 6.54 13.01
C HIS A 351 18.15 6.01 11.62
N CYS A 352 18.53 4.77 11.36
CA CYS A 352 18.21 4.05 10.14
C CYS A 352 17.59 2.69 10.52
N THR A 353 16.39 2.43 10.01
CA THR A 353 15.70 1.15 10.20
C THR A 353 15.40 0.53 8.85
N VAL A 354 15.87 -0.68 8.63
CA VAL A 354 15.62 -1.51 7.44
C VAL A 354 14.54 -2.53 7.79
N LEU A 355 13.53 -2.68 6.94
CA LEU A 355 12.46 -3.66 7.14
C LEU A 355 12.34 -4.60 5.95
N HIS A 356 11.99 -5.85 6.24
CA HIS A 356 11.66 -6.86 5.23
C HIS A 356 10.47 -7.71 5.69
N ALA A 357 9.58 -8.04 4.75
CA ALA A 357 8.42 -8.89 4.98
C ALA A 357 8.65 -10.32 4.44
N ALA A 358 8.20 -11.34 5.17
CA ALA A 358 8.24 -12.74 4.69
C ALA A 358 7.19 -13.04 3.61
N ASN A 359 6.11 -12.26 3.58
CA ASN A 359 5.04 -12.38 2.59
C ASN A 359 4.63 -10.98 2.10
N ARG A 360 4.64 -10.78 0.78
CA ARG A 360 4.15 -9.51 0.20
C ARG A 360 3.16 -9.80 -0.91
N ARG A 361 2.11 -8.97 -0.96
CA ARG A 361 1.17 -8.97 -2.07
C ARG A 361 1.71 -8.07 -3.18
N ILE A 362 2.11 -8.66 -4.30
CA ILE A 362 2.63 -7.95 -5.47
C ILE A 362 1.68 -8.24 -6.64
N TYR A 363 1.15 -7.20 -7.29
CA TYR A 363 0.14 -7.31 -8.36
C TYR A 363 -1.05 -8.22 -7.99
N GLY A 364 -1.56 -8.07 -6.76
CA GLY A 364 -2.71 -8.83 -6.26
C GLY A 364 -2.41 -10.29 -5.84
N GLN A 365 -1.21 -10.82 -6.08
CA GLN A 365 -0.82 -12.18 -5.69
C GLN A 365 0.09 -12.18 -4.46
N TRP A 366 -0.13 -13.13 -3.55
CA TRP A 366 0.75 -13.37 -2.41
C TRP A 366 2.02 -14.08 -2.88
N THR A 367 3.15 -13.46 -2.61
CA THR A 367 4.47 -14.01 -2.90
C THR A 367 5.22 -14.16 -1.58
N SER A 368 5.76 -15.35 -1.33
CA SER A 368 6.74 -15.53 -0.27
C SER A 368 8.03 -14.86 -0.69
N SER A 369 8.47 -13.91 0.13
CA SER A 369 9.67 -13.12 -0.10
C SER A 369 10.76 -13.59 0.84
N ILE A 370 11.98 -13.71 0.31
CA ILE A 370 13.18 -13.90 1.13
C ILE A 370 13.83 -12.53 1.40
N PRO A 371 14.52 -12.36 2.54
CA PRO A 371 15.25 -11.13 2.84
C PRO A 371 16.23 -10.78 1.71
N SER A 372 16.40 -9.49 1.44
CA SER A 372 17.34 -9.01 0.43
C SER A 372 18.76 -9.44 0.75
N ARG A 373 19.53 -9.85 -0.26
CA ARG A 373 20.97 -10.08 -0.14
C ARG A 373 21.73 -8.87 0.41
N PHE A 374 21.20 -7.65 0.20
CA PHE A 374 21.80 -6.43 0.75
C PHE A 374 21.81 -6.42 2.28
N ILE A 375 20.94 -7.18 2.95
CA ILE A 375 20.94 -7.32 4.41
C ILE A 375 22.16 -8.12 4.87
N GLU A 376 22.49 -9.22 4.18
CA GLU A 376 23.63 -10.10 4.51
C GLU A 376 24.99 -9.41 4.31
N GLU A 377 25.02 -8.41 3.42
CA GLU A 377 26.21 -7.64 3.09
C GLU A 377 26.46 -6.48 4.08
N LEU A 378 25.54 -6.24 5.02
CA LEU A 378 25.74 -5.26 6.08
C LEU A 378 26.64 -5.85 7.18
N PRO A 379 27.71 -5.14 7.61
CA PRO A 379 28.60 -5.66 8.64
C PRO A 379 27.92 -5.79 10.01
N ALA A 380 28.02 -6.96 10.63
CA ALA A 380 27.43 -7.28 11.94
C ALA A 380 27.79 -6.31 13.08
N GLY A 381 28.96 -5.66 13.00
CA GLY A 381 29.38 -4.64 13.99
C GLY A 381 28.52 -3.37 13.96
N HIS A 382 27.81 -3.10 12.87
CA HIS A 382 27.05 -1.87 12.65
C HIS A 382 25.53 -2.07 12.60
N VAL A 383 25.06 -3.30 12.70
CA VAL A 383 23.63 -3.64 12.63
C VAL A 383 23.15 -4.38 13.86
N ASP A 384 21.87 -4.23 14.16
CA ASP A 384 21.14 -5.02 15.14
C ASP A 384 19.88 -5.58 14.49
N ALA A 385 19.61 -6.87 14.67
CA ALA A 385 18.57 -7.59 13.95
C ALA A 385 17.50 -8.12 14.91
N GLU A 386 16.25 -7.74 14.68
CA GLU A 386 15.06 -8.23 15.36
C GLU A 386 14.18 -8.98 14.35
N THR A 387 13.59 -10.10 14.74
CA THR A 387 12.59 -10.78 13.91
C THR A 387 11.34 -11.09 14.72
N THR A 388 10.19 -10.84 14.12
CA THR A 388 8.87 -11.19 14.67
C THR A 388 8.30 -12.42 13.96
N LEU A 389 9.08 -13.03 13.06
CA LEU A 389 8.72 -14.19 12.24
C LEU A 389 8.70 -15.51 13.00
N THR A 390 9.41 -15.59 14.12
CA THR A 390 9.36 -16.77 14.98
C THR A 390 8.16 -16.64 15.91
N GLY A 391 7.27 -17.64 15.90
CA GLY A 391 6.16 -17.78 16.84
C GLY A 391 6.59 -17.99 18.30
N GLY A 392 7.67 -17.34 18.75
CA GLY A 392 8.07 -17.22 20.13
C GLY A 392 7.46 -15.97 20.74
N LYS A 393 6.51 -16.17 21.67
CA LYS A 393 5.77 -15.13 22.40
C LYS A 393 5.39 -13.94 21.52
N SER A 394 4.50 -14.22 20.59
CA SER A 394 3.69 -13.21 19.96
C SER A 394 3.16 -12.24 21.02
N LEU A 395 3.34 -10.95 20.77
CA LEU A 395 2.67 -9.83 21.43
C LEU A 395 1.13 -9.96 21.46
N TRP A 396 0.58 -10.99 20.80
CA TRP A 396 -0.77 -11.50 20.97
C TRP A 396 -1.13 -11.91 22.41
N GLN A 397 -0.17 -12.25 23.28
CA GLN A 397 -0.46 -12.53 24.71
C GLN A 397 -0.25 -11.35 25.67
N VAL A 398 0.31 -10.23 25.22
CA VAL A 398 0.47 -9.04 26.08
C VAL A 398 -0.69 -8.06 25.90
N ASN A 399 -1.44 -8.13 24.81
CA ASN A 399 -2.58 -7.24 24.55
C ASN A 399 -3.97 -7.87 24.81
N TRP A 400 -4.02 -9.09 25.36
CA TRP A 400 -5.28 -9.81 25.66
C TRP A 400 -5.53 -10.03 27.16
N SER A 401 -4.82 -9.32 28.03
CA SER A 401 -5.31 -9.07 29.39
C SER A 401 -6.01 -7.71 29.45
N GLU A 402 -7.32 -7.74 29.25
CA GLU A 402 -8.37 -6.84 29.77
C GLU A 402 -7.91 -5.57 30.52
N GLN A 403 -8.17 -4.37 29.95
CA GLN A 403 -9.04 -3.30 30.52
C GLN A 403 -8.77 -1.87 30.03
N ASP A 404 -7.72 -1.60 29.24
CA ASP A 404 -7.42 -0.20 28.88
C ASP A 404 -7.85 0.17 27.46
N ASP A 405 -8.65 1.24 27.40
CA ASP A 405 -9.09 1.94 26.21
C ASP A 405 -7.86 2.35 25.37
N PRO A 406 -7.79 1.98 24.06
CA PRO A 406 -6.65 2.27 23.18
C PRO A 406 -6.43 3.78 22.94
N PHE A 407 -7.33 4.62 23.43
CA PHE A 407 -7.22 6.09 23.41
C PHE A 407 -7.00 6.71 24.80
N ALA A 408 -6.92 5.91 25.87
CA ALA A 408 -6.80 6.39 27.25
C ALA A 408 -5.51 7.21 27.51
N HIS A 409 -4.44 6.90 26.77
CA HIS A 409 -3.14 7.56 26.89
C HIS A 409 -3.11 8.89 26.13
N VAL A 410 -3.80 8.95 24.99
CA VAL A 410 -3.88 10.15 24.13
C VAL A 410 -4.71 11.26 24.80
N ALA A 411 -5.75 10.89 25.54
CA ALA A 411 -6.56 11.83 26.32
C ALA A 411 -5.88 12.31 27.62
N ARG A 412 -4.89 11.58 28.15
CA ARG A 412 -4.21 11.89 29.41
C ARG A 412 -3.06 12.89 29.28
N ASP A 413 -2.28 12.80 28.21
CA ASP A 413 -0.97 13.47 28.17
C ASP A 413 -0.99 14.87 27.51
N ARG A 414 -1.96 15.21 26.64
CA ARG A 414 -2.07 16.55 26.00
C ARG A 414 -3.52 16.95 25.59
N PRO A 415 -4.36 17.45 26.52
CA PRO A 415 -5.75 17.86 26.25
C PRO A 415 -5.87 19.14 25.39
N ASP A 416 -4.78 19.87 25.21
CA ASP A 416 -4.66 21.11 24.44
C ASP A 416 -4.54 20.87 22.92
N ARG A 417 -4.15 19.66 22.49
CA ARG A 417 -4.03 19.28 21.07
C ARG A 417 -5.14 18.37 20.55
N SER A 418 -6.04 17.90 21.40
CA SER A 418 -7.24 17.15 20.97
C SER A 418 -8.23 18.00 20.18
N GLY A 419 -8.14 19.34 20.27
CA GLY A 419 -8.95 20.28 19.49
C GLY A 419 -8.47 20.48 18.04
N ALA A 420 -7.23 20.11 17.73
CA ALA A 420 -6.63 20.25 16.39
C ALA A 420 -6.74 18.97 15.54
N ARG A 421 -7.30 17.89 16.09
CA ARG A 421 -7.56 16.65 15.36
C ARG A 421 -8.92 16.69 14.70
N GLY A 422 -9.00 16.18 13.47
CA GLY A 422 -10.11 16.38 12.54
C GLY A 422 -11.51 15.96 13.06
N PRO A 423 -12.58 16.28 12.32
CA PRO A 423 -13.97 16.14 12.77
C PRO A 423 -14.38 14.73 13.23
N GLY A 424 -13.70 13.68 12.76
CA GLY A 424 -13.91 12.30 13.21
C GLY A 424 -13.54 12.06 14.69
N TRP A 425 -12.47 12.70 15.17
CA TRP A 425 -12.02 12.61 16.57
C TRP A 425 -13.00 13.32 17.51
N GLN A 426 -13.54 14.46 17.08
CA GLN A 426 -14.56 15.20 17.82
C GLN A 426 -15.87 14.41 17.94
N ARG A 427 -16.24 13.63 16.90
CA ARG A 427 -17.40 12.71 16.96
C ARG A 427 -17.16 11.56 17.94
N ALA A 428 -15.98 10.92 17.92
CA ALA A 428 -15.64 9.83 18.85
C ALA A 428 -15.63 10.25 20.33
N LEU A 429 -15.24 11.49 20.63
CA LEU A 429 -15.33 12.08 21.97
C LEU A 429 -16.79 12.40 22.38
N ALA A 430 -17.64 12.77 21.43
CA ALA A 430 -19.04 13.14 21.68
C ALA A 430 -19.97 11.93 21.87
N THR A 431 -19.69 10.79 21.22
CA THR A 431 -20.56 9.60 21.30
C THR A 431 -20.35 8.74 22.53
N GLY A 432 -19.25 8.87 23.26
CA GLY A 432 -18.96 8.03 24.44
C GLY A 432 -18.74 6.56 24.05
N TYR A 433 -17.54 6.05 24.32
CA TYR A 433 -17.22 4.66 24.01
C TYR A 433 -18.03 3.70 24.90
N GLU A 434 -18.91 2.90 24.29
CA GLU A 434 -19.70 1.90 25.02
C GLU A 434 -18.79 0.73 25.42
N LYS A 435 -18.44 0.65 26.72
CA LYS A 435 -17.48 -0.32 27.28
C LYS A 435 -17.96 -1.78 27.30
N LYS A 436 -19.12 -2.09 26.74
CA LYS A 436 -19.63 -3.46 26.67
C LYS A 436 -19.55 -3.94 25.22
N PRO A 437 -18.74 -4.95 24.91
CA PRO A 437 -18.80 -5.58 23.61
C PRO A 437 -20.22 -6.17 23.45
N ALA A 438 -20.98 -5.66 22.47
CA ALA A 438 -22.10 -6.41 21.96
C ALA A 438 -21.49 -7.67 21.34
N ARG A 439 -21.77 -8.84 21.96
CA ARG A 439 -21.45 -10.12 21.36
C ARG A 439 -22.20 -10.19 20.03
N VAL A 440 -21.51 -9.87 18.94
CA VAL A 440 -21.91 -10.32 17.61
C VAL A 440 -21.87 -11.84 17.68
N GLN A 441 -23.03 -12.46 17.50
CA GLN A 441 -23.12 -13.91 17.40
C GLN A 441 -22.27 -14.31 16.18
N GLU A 442 -21.10 -14.88 16.43
CA GLU A 442 -20.29 -15.48 15.37
C GLU A 442 -21.16 -16.48 14.63
N SER A 443 -21.45 -16.17 13.37
CA SER A 443 -21.91 -17.13 12.39
C SER A 443 -20.83 -18.21 12.26
N ARG A 444 -21.02 -19.35 12.93
CA ARG A 444 -20.22 -20.57 12.74
C ARG A 444 -20.51 -21.24 11.40
N ARG A 445 -20.48 -20.48 10.31
CA ARG A 445 -20.64 -20.99 8.95
C ARG A 445 -19.65 -20.25 8.05
N SER A 446 -18.54 -20.91 7.73
CA SER A 446 -17.64 -20.47 6.66
C SER A 446 -18.40 -20.55 5.34
N ALA A 447 -18.50 -19.44 4.60
CA ALA A 447 -19.15 -19.37 3.29
C ALA A 447 -18.36 -20.06 2.15
N ALA A 448 -17.41 -20.95 2.46
CA ALA A 448 -16.59 -21.69 1.49
C ALA A 448 -16.88 -23.20 1.46
N SER A 449 -17.91 -23.70 2.15
CA SER A 449 -18.22 -25.14 2.25
C SER A 449 -19.26 -25.65 1.22
N PHE A 450 -19.70 -24.85 0.25
CA PHE A 450 -20.75 -25.25 -0.70
C PHE A 450 -20.30 -25.72 -2.10
N ALA A 451 -19.00 -25.73 -2.43
CA ALA A 451 -18.57 -25.97 -3.81
C ALA A 451 -17.93 -27.33 -4.13
N ALA A 452 -17.71 -28.23 -3.16
CA ALA A 452 -17.17 -29.58 -3.44
C ALA A 452 -18.01 -30.66 -2.76
N LYS A 453 -18.59 -31.57 -3.57
CA LYS A 453 -19.37 -32.70 -3.06
C LYS A 453 -18.47 -33.63 -2.23
N PRO A 454 -18.87 -34.02 -1.00
CA PRO A 454 -18.12 -34.98 -0.19
C PRO A 454 -18.07 -36.35 -0.88
N ARG A 455 -16.96 -37.08 -0.70
CA ARG A 455 -16.91 -38.53 -1.00
C ARG A 455 -17.91 -39.27 -0.11
N ALA A 456 -18.80 -40.06 -0.72
CA ALA A 456 -19.87 -40.78 -0.01
C ALA A 456 -19.40 -42.07 0.69
N ASP A 457 -18.18 -42.53 0.41
CA ASP A 457 -17.61 -43.78 0.93
C ASP A 457 -16.86 -43.62 2.27
N ILE A 458 -16.64 -42.38 2.73
CA ILE A 458 -15.97 -42.07 4.00
C ILE A 458 -16.98 -41.39 4.93
N ALA A 459 -17.39 -42.08 5.98
CA ALA A 459 -18.26 -41.53 7.02
C ALA A 459 -17.46 -41.06 8.24
N VAL A 460 -18.04 -40.14 9.03
CA VAL A 460 -17.52 -39.80 10.36
C VAL A 460 -17.48 -41.07 11.23
N GLY A 461 -16.35 -41.32 11.88
CA GLY A 461 -16.03 -42.55 12.60
C GLY A 461 -15.31 -43.62 11.77
N ALA A 462 -15.17 -43.44 10.45
CA ALA A 462 -14.42 -44.37 9.62
C ALA A 462 -12.90 -44.28 9.89
N ARG A 463 -12.22 -45.43 9.80
CA ARG A 463 -10.76 -45.49 9.86
C ARG A 463 -10.19 -45.24 8.46
N VAL A 464 -9.23 -44.33 8.38
CA VAL A 464 -8.61 -43.90 7.13
C VAL A 464 -7.09 -43.89 7.25
N PHE A 465 -6.41 -44.01 6.12
CA PHE A 465 -4.95 -43.96 6.02
C PHE A 465 -4.50 -42.78 5.17
N HIS A 466 -3.51 -42.03 5.66
CA HIS A 466 -2.85 -40.93 4.95
C HIS A 466 -1.35 -41.21 4.81
N ASP A 467 -0.80 -41.05 3.60
CA ASP A 467 0.59 -41.44 3.29
C ASP A 467 1.64 -40.76 4.19
N LYS A 468 1.36 -39.54 4.68
CA LYS A 468 2.26 -38.79 5.59
C LYS A 468 1.98 -39.01 7.09
N PHE A 469 0.72 -39.26 7.47
CA PHE A 469 0.28 -39.20 8.87
C PHE A 469 -0.13 -40.57 9.44
N GLY A 470 -0.20 -41.59 8.59
CA GLY A 470 -0.56 -42.95 8.99
C GLY A 470 -2.06 -43.13 9.15
N TYR A 471 -2.45 -44.09 9.99
CA TYR A 471 -3.85 -44.38 10.31
C TYR A 471 -4.44 -43.32 11.24
N GLY A 472 -5.70 -42.97 10.99
CA GLY A 472 -6.48 -42.09 11.83
C GLY A 472 -7.98 -42.36 11.72
N VAL A 473 -8.75 -41.77 12.62
CA VAL A 473 -10.22 -41.88 12.65
C VAL A 473 -10.82 -40.53 12.28
N VAL A 474 -11.79 -40.52 11.37
CA VAL A 474 -12.50 -39.30 10.98
C VAL A 474 -13.39 -38.86 12.13
N THR A 475 -13.16 -37.65 12.65
CA THR A 475 -13.89 -37.05 13.77
C THR A 475 -14.96 -36.06 13.33
N ASP A 476 -14.74 -35.39 12.20
CA ASP A 476 -15.73 -34.47 11.59
C ASP A 476 -15.52 -34.39 10.07
N GLN A 477 -16.57 -33.98 9.35
CA GLN A 477 -16.54 -33.79 7.90
C GLN A 477 -17.29 -32.51 7.50
N GLU A 478 -16.56 -31.58 6.89
CA GLU A 478 -17.11 -30.33 6.34
C GLU A 478 -16.81 -30.26 4.84
N GLY A 479 -17.80 -30.62 4.02
CA GLY A 479 -17.61 -30.75 2.56
C GLY A 479 -16.57 -31.81 2.20
N ASN A 480 -15.57 -31.45 1.40
CA ASN A 480 -14.46 -32.34 1.04
C ASN A 480 -13.28 -32.32 2.04
N LYS A 481 -13.42 -31.66 3.20
CA LYS A 481 -12.40 -31.64 4.25
C LYS A 481 -12.83 -32.55 5.40
N LEU A 482 -11.90 -33.41 5.81
CA LEU A 482 -12.02 -34.34 6.92
C LEU A 482 -11.16 -33.84 8.07
N GLU A 483 -11.72 -33.79 9.27
CA GLU A 483 -10.97 -33.65 10.51
C GLU A 483 -10.66 -35.04 11.04
N ILE A 484 -9.39 -35.45 10.99
CA ILE A 484 -8.94 -36.81 11.29
C ILE A 484 -8.02 -36.76 12.50
N GLU A 485 -8.30 -37.60 13.49
CA GLU A 485 -7.41 -37.85 14.62
C GLU A 485 -6.44 -38.97 14.26
N PHE A 486 -5.20 -38.60 13.93
CA PHE A 486 -4.14 -39.54 13.54
C PHE A 486 -3.42 -40.08 14.78
N GLU A 487 -3.20 -41.40 14.83
CA GLU A 487 -2.58 -42.09 15.96
C GLU A 487 -1.17 -41.56 16.29
N LYS A 488 -0.45 -41.05 15.28
CA LYS A 488 0.93 -40.56 15.42
C LYS A 488 1.10 -39.04 15.25
N ALA A 489 0.08 -38.34 14.74
CA ALA A 489 0.20 -36.94 14.33
C ALA A 489 -0.84 -35.99 14.96
N GLY A 490 -1.72 -36.53 15.81
CA GLY A 490 -2.82 -35.79 16.43
C GLY A 490 -3.89 -35.37 15.44
N THR A 491 -4.78 -34.46 15.86
CA THR A 491 -5.88 -33.96 15.03
C THR A 491 -5.36 -33.08 13.89
N LYS A 492 -5.70 -33.44 12.65
CA LYS A 492 -5.35 -32.69 11.44
C LYS A 492 -6.55 -32.60 10.50
N ARG A 493 -6.70 -31.46 9.84
CA ARG A 493 -7.64 -31.28 8.73
C ARG A 493 -6.98 -31.61 7.40
N VAL A 494 -7.57 -32.53 6.67
CA VAL A 494 -7.05 -33.05 5.40
C VAL A 494 -8.18 -33.14 4.38
N ILE A 495 -7.90 -32.95 3.10
CA ILE A 495 -8.90 -33.11 2.03
C ILE A 495 -9.12 -34.62 1.77
N ASP A 496 -10.36 -35.02 1.56
CA ASP A 496 -10.79 -36.43 1.36
C ASP A 496 -10.08 -37.17 0.22
N SER A 497 -9.56 -36.45 -0.78
CA SER A 497 -8.77 -37.00 -1.89
C SER A 497 -7.40 -37.55 -1.47
N PHE A 498 -6.86 -37.11 -0.34
CA PHE A 498 -5.53 -37.54 0.15
C PHE A 498 -5.59 -38.69 1.15
N VAL A 499 -6.77 -39.25 1.39
CA VAL A 499 -6.95 -40.37 2.33
C VAL A 499 -7.59 -41.58 1.65
N LYS A 500 -7.17 -42.76 2.10
CA LYS A 500 -7.70 -44.06 1.66
C LYS A 500 -8.50 -44.68 2.80
N LEU A 501 -9.65 -45.26 2.51
CA LEU A 501 -10.40 -46.04 3.50
C LEU A 501 -9.57 -47.26 3.90
N ALA A 502 -9.39 -47.49 5.20
CA ALA A 502 -8.51 -48.52 5.76
C ALA A 502 -9.19 -49.90 5.84
#